data_AF-A0A5E7Z570-F1
#
_entry.id   AF-A0A5E7Z570-F1
#
_cell.length_a   1.000
_cell.length_b   1.000
_cell.length_c   1.000
_cell.angle_alpha   90.00
_cell.angle_beta   90.00
_cell.angle_gamma   90.00
#
_symmetry.space_group_name_H-M   'P 1'
#
loop_
_entity.id
_entity.type
_entity.pdbx_description
1 polymer ?
#
loop_
_entity_poly.entity_id
_entity_poly.type
_entity_poly.pdbx_seq_one_letter_code
_entity_poly.pdbx_strand_id
1 'polypeptide(L)'
;MSTPLKPRQRAAGRTLGDRRVTLVAGVVVVQAVAAIFFLADAVVDIAEDGWGWHVISEAAIAFALLAGVVAGAYHTRYMVERARRDAEALTIARGALAEQLQARFEEWKLTAAESDVALLSLKGFETAEISRLRNVAEGTVRAQLTSIYAKSGVSSRHGLLSQFFDDLIELGDA
;
A
#
# COMPACT_ATOMS: atom_id res chain seq x y z
N MET A 1 -36.51 8.54 -15.98
CA MET A 1 -36.02 7.42 -16.79
C MET A 1 -34.60 7.13 -16.33
N SER A 2 -34.46 6.17 -15.42
CA SER A 2 -33.25 5.94 -14.62
C SER A 2 -32.28 5.06 -15.39
N THR A 3 -31.14 5.62 -15.79
CA THR A 3 -30.05 4.85 -16.40
C THR A 3 -29.36 4.02 -15.31
N PRO A 4 -29.31 2.67 -15.40
CA PRO A 4 -28.58 1.89 -14.43
C PRO A 4 -27.07 2.04 -14.67
N LEU A 5 -26.34 2.47 -13.64
CA LEU A 5 -24.89 2.57 -13.65
C LEU A 5 -24.29 1.16 -13.69
N LYS A 6 -23.54 0.88 -14.76
CA LYS A 6 -22.75 -0.35 -14.96
C LYS A 6 -21.66 -0.43 -13.87
N PRO A 7 -21.53 -1.55 -13.13
CA PRO A 7 -20.47 -1.68 -12.13
C PRO A 7 -19.11 -1.73 -12.83
N ARG A 8 -18.24 -0.75 -12.50
CA ARG A 8 -16.83 -0.75 -12.91
C ARG A 8 -16.17 -1.97 -12.28
N GLN A 9 -15.88 -2.97 -13.10
CA GLN A 9 -15.00 -4.07 -12.75
C GLN A 9 -13.62 -3.49 -12.42
N ARG A 10 -13.31 -3.39 -11.12
CA ARG A 10 -11.96 -3.14 -10.63
C ARG A 10 -11.15 -4.41 -10.89
N ALA A 11 -10.54 -4.48 -12.07
CA ALA A 11 -9.43 -5.40 -12.29
C ALA A 11 -8.38 -5.07 -11.21
N ALA A 12 -8.17 -6.03 -10.31
CA ALA A 12 -7.26 -5.92 -9.19
C ALA A 12 -5.87 -5.51 -9.70
N GLY A 13 -5.49 -4.28 -9.40
CA GLY A 13 -4.14 -3.78 -9.63
C GLY A 13 -3.18 -4.51 -8.71
N ARG A 14 -2.72 -5.70 -9.10
CA ARG A 14 -1.54 -6.31 -8.51
C ARG A 14 -0.38 -5.37 -8.79
N THR A 15 0.12 -4.74 -7.74
CA THR A 15 1.22 -3.79 -7.80
C THR A 15 2.44 -4.45 -8.46
N LEU A 16 3.32 -3.65 -9.06
CA LEU A 16 4.54 -4.18 -9.70
C LEU A 16 5.40 -5.02 -8.74
N GLY A 17 5.30 -4.75 -7.42
CA GLY A 17 5.93 -5.54 -6.36
C GLY A 17 5.35 -6.96 -6.25
N ASP A 18 4.03 -7.11 -6.20
CA ASP A 18 3.37 -8.43 -6.11
C ASP A 18 3.74 -9.33 -7.29
N ARG A 19 3.81 -8.75 -8.49
CA ARG A 19 4.18 -9.50 -9.70
C ARG A 19 5.63 -9.97 -9.65
N ARG A 20 6.55 -9.12 -9.18
CA ARG A 20 7.97 -9.48 -9.01
C ARG A 20 8.16 -10.55 -7.94
N VAL A 21 7.48 -10.45 -6.80
CA VAL A 21 7.53 -11.45 -5.73
C VAL A 21 6.96 -12.79 -6.20
N THR A 22 5.84 -12.78 -6.93
CA THR A 22 5.24 -14.00 -7.50
C THR A 22 6.17 -14.65 -8.54
N LEU A 23 6.83 -13.85 -9.39
CA LEU A 23 7.80 -14.35 -10.36
C LEU A 23 9.02 -14.96 -9.69
N VAL A 24 9.60 -14.27 -8.70
CA VAL A 24 10.75 -14.79 -7.93
C VAL A 24 10.38 -16.08 -7.20
N ALA A 25 9.21 -16.13 -6.54
CA ALA A 25 8.74 -17.33 -5.88
C ALA A 25 8.53 -18.50 -6.87
N GLY A 26 7.97 -18.23 -8.05
CA GLY A 26 7.82 -19.23 -9.11
C GLY A 26 9.17 -19.76 -9.60
N VAL A 27 10.15 -18.88 -9.82
CA VAL A 27 11.52 -19.29 -10.19
C VAL A 27 12.14 -20.16 -9.11
N VAL A 28 12.03 -19.78 -7.83
CA VAL A 28 12.54 -20.57 -6.70
C VAL A 28 11.93 -21.97 -6.66
N VAL A 29 10.62 -22.11 -6.89
CA VAL A 29 9.94 -23.42 -6.91
C VAL A 29 10.45 -24.27 -8.08
N VAL A 30 10.53 -23.70 -9.29
CA VAL A 30 11.05 -24.41 -10.46
C VAL A 30 12.50 -24.84 -10.23
N GLN A 31 13.32 -23.97 -9.64
CA GLN A 31 14.72 -24.29 -9.31
C GLN A 31 14.84 -25.40 -8.26
N ALA A 32 13.98 -25.42 -7.24
CA ALA A 32 13.97 -26.47 -6.23
C ALA A 32 13.60 -27.84 -6.85
N VAL A 33 12.62 -27.88 -7.75
CA VAL A 33 12.24 -29.10 -8.48
C VAL A 33 13.39 -29.59 -9.36
N ALA A 34 14.02 -28.68 -10.10
CA ALA A 34 15.17 -29.02 -10.93
C ALA A 34 16.34 -29.54 -10.07
N ALA A 35 16.62 -28.93 -8.92
CA ALA A 35 17.70 -29.35 -8.03
C ALA A 35 17.46 -30.76 -7.47
N ILE A 36 16.21 -31.11 -7.14
CA ILE A 36 15.84 -32.46 -6.70
C ILE A 36 16.04 -33.48 -7.83
N PHE A 37 15.64 -33.14 -9.06
CA PHE A 37 15.84 -34.02 -10.22
C PHE A 37 17.32 -34.30 -10.46
N PHE A 38 18.17 -33.26 -10.48
CA PHE A 38 19.61 -33.40 -10.64
C PHE A 38 20.28 -34.19 -9.50
N LEU A 39 19.81 -34.01 -8.27
CA LEU A 39 20.31 -34.79 -7.13
C LEU A 39 19.96 -36.27 -7.27
N ALA A 40 18.75 -36.59 -7.76
CA ALA A 40 18.33 -37.97 -7.99
C ALA A 40 19.15 -38.64 -9.11
N ASP A 41 19.39 -37.92 -10.21
CA ASP A 41 20.21 -38.38 -11.35
C ASP A 41 21.64 -38.71 -10.90
N ALA A 42 22.29 -37.79 -10.19
CA ALA A 42 23.66 -37.97 -9.71
C ALA A 42 23.83 -39.19 -8.78
N VAL A 43 22.81 -39.52 -7.98
CA VAL A 43 22.83 -40.71 -7.10
C VAL A 43 22.71 -41.99 -7.92
N VAL A 44 21.89 -42.00 -8.97
CA VAL A 44 21.73 -43.15 -9.87
C VAL A 44 23.02 -43.35 -10.68
N ASP A 45 23.59 -42.29 -11.25
CA ASP A 45 24.81 -42.34 -12.05
C ASP A 45 26.04 -42.82 -11.27
N ILE A 46 26.19 -42.38 -10.01
CA ILE A 46 27.27 -42.86 -9.14
C ILE A 46 27.10 -44.35 -8.81
N ALA A 47 25.86 -44.82 -8.70
CA ALA A 47 25.56 -46.22 -8.39
C ALA A 47 25.76 -47.14 -9.61
N GLU A 48 25.56 -46.65 -10.83
CA GLU A 48 25.67 -47.43 -12.07
C GLU A 48 27.05 -47.35 -12.74
N ASP A 49 27.66 -46.17 -12.91
CA ASP A 49 28.82 -45.96 -13.80
C ASP A 49 30.10 -45.41 -13.13
N GLY A 50 30.02 -44.99 -11.86
CA GLY A 50 31.15 -44.40 -11.14
C GLY A 50 31.45 -42.93 -11.53
N TRP A 51 32.64 -42.41 -11.17
CA TRP A 51 32.96 -40.98 -11.29
C TRP A 51 33.26 -40.56 -12.74
N GLY A 52 32.22 -40.21 -13.50
CA GLY A 52 32.29 -39.67 -14.86
C GLY A 52 32.15 -38.13 -14.96
N TRP A 53 32.42 -37.57 -16.14
CA TRP A 53 32.28 -36.12 -16.43
C TRP A 53 30.84 -35.60 -16.28
N HIS A 54 29.84 -36.50 -16.32
CA HIS A 54 28.42 -36.20 -16.09
C HIS A 54 28.14 -35.78 -14.64
N VAL A 55 28.71 -36.51 -13.66
CA VAL A 55 28.55 -36.23 -12.22
C VAL A 55 29.04 -34.82 -11.83
N ILE A 56 30.12 -34.33 -12.46
CA ILE A 56 30.64 -32.98 -12.21
C ILE A 56 29.70 -31.90 -12.77
N SER A 57 29.13 -32.12 -13.97
CA SER A 57 28.18 -31.16 -14.56
C SER A 57 26.87 -31.09 -13.77
N GLU A 58 26.37 -32.22 -13.29
CA GLU A 58 25.15 -32.26 -12.47
C GLU A 58 25.34 -31.59 -11.12
N ALA A 59 26.47 -31.83 -10.46
CA ALA A 59 26.82 -31.15 -9.22
C ALA A 59 26.91 -29.62 -9.41
N ALA A 60 27.47 -29.15 -10.54
CA ALA A 60 27.54 -27.72 -10.85
C ALA A 60 26.16 -27.10 -11.06
N ILE A 61 25.26 -27.81 -11.75
CA ILE A 61 23.88 -27.35 -11.98
C ILE A 61 23.10 -27.33 -10.66
N ALA A 62 23.18 -28.39 -9.85
CA ALA A 62 22.56 -28.46 -8.53
C ALA A 62 23.04 -27.32 -7.61
N PHE A 63 24.34 -27.01 -7.62
CA PHE A 63 24.91 -25.89 -6.86
C PHE A 63 24.38 -24.53 -7.35
N ALA A 64 24.32 -24.31 -8.67
CA ALA A 64 23.78 -23.08 -9.24
C ALA A 64 22.29 -22.88 -8.89
N LEU A 65 21.51 -23.95 -8.88
CA LEU A 65 20.10 -23.93 -8.48
C LEU A 65 19.92 -23.65 -6.99
N LEU A 66 20.71 -24.31 -6.13
CA LEU A 66 20.70 -24.07 -4.68
C LEU A 66 21.06 -22.62 -4.36
N ALA A 67 22.09 -22.07 -5.01
CA ALA A 67 22.49 -20.68 -4.87
C ALA A 67 21.37 -19.72 -5.32
N GLY A 68 20.67 -20.04 -6.42
CA GLY A 68 19.51 -19.30 -6.89
C GLY A 68 18.34 -19.29 -5.88
N VAL A 69 18.03 -20.45 -5.30
CA VAL A 69 17.01 -20.57 -4.25
C VAL A 69 17.36 -19.74 -3.02
N VAL A 70 18.60 -19.84 -2.53
CA VAL A 70 19.07 -19.09 -1.36
C VAL A 70 19.03 -17.58 -1.63
N ALA A 71 19.55 -17.13 -2.77
CA ALA A 71 19.53 -15.72 -3.16
C ALA A 71 18.09 -15.19 -3.31
N GLY A 72 17.21 -15.97 -3.95
CA GLY A 72 15.79 -15.64 -4.10
C GLY A 72 15.09 -15.50 -2.75
N ALA A 73 15.26 -16.47 -1.86
CA ALA A 73 14.68 -16.43 -0.51
C ALA A 73 15.19 -15.23 0.30
N TYR A 74 16.49 -14.91 0.20
CA TYR A 74 17.08 -13.75 0.87
C TYR A 74 16.48 -12.43 0.34
N HIS A 75 16.36 -12.31 -0.98
CA HIS A 75 15.81 -11.12 -1.61
C HIS A 75 14.34 -10.91 -1.25
N THR A 76 13.53 -11.96 -1.28
CA THR A 76 12.12 -11.89 -0.87
C THR A 76 11.99 -11.48 0.59
N ARG A 77 12.78 -12.07 1.51
CA ARG A 77 12.75 -11.69 2.93
C ARG A 77 13.13 -10.23 3.15
N TYR A 78 14.18 -9.76 2.48
CA TYR A 78 14.62 -8.38 2.56
C TYR A 78 13.53 -7.40 2.08
N MET A 79 12.87 -7.72 0.95
CA MET A 79 11.79 -6.90 0.42
C MET A 79 10.58 -6.83 1.35
N VAL A 80 10.17 -7.96 1.95
CA VAL A 80 9.03 -8.03 2.88
C VAL A 80 9.31 -7.21 4.13
N GLU A 81 10.50 -7.36 4.71
CA GLU A 81 10.90 -6.62 5.92
C GLU A 81 10.94 -5.11 5.67
N ARG A 82 11.48 -4.69 4.52
CA ARG A 82 11.48 -3.27 4.12
C ARG A 82 10.06 -2.73 3.93
N ALA A 83 9.20 -3.48 3.22
CA ALA A 83 7.81 -3.09 3.03
C ALA A 83 7.05 -2.96 4.35
N ARG A 84 7.34 -3.83 5.33
CA ARG A 84 6.75 -3.76 6.67
C ARG A 84 7.18 -2.49 7.41
N ARG A 85 8.47 -2.14 7.38
CA ARG A 85 8.99 -0.91 7.99
C ARG A 85 8.38 0.34 7.38
N ASP A 86 8.27 0.37 6.05
CA ASP A 86 7.64 1.49 5.34
C ASP A 86 6.14 1.60 5.72
N ALA A 87 5.44 0.47 5.87
CA ALA A 87 4.05 0.44 6.32
C ALA A 87 3.88 0.90 7.78
N GLU A 88 4.79 0.50 8.68
CA GLU A 88 4.80 0.94 10.08
C GLU A 88 5.04 2.45 10.16
N ALA A 89 6.04 2.99 9.45
CA ALA A 89 6.31 4.43 9.39
C ALA A 89 5.10 5.22 8.86
N LEU A 90 4.45 4.74 7.79
CA LEU A 90 3.23 5.35 7.26
C LEU A 90 2.06 5.28 8.26
N THR A 91 1.95 4.22 9.05
CA THR A 91 0.89 4.08 10.06
C THR A 91 1.09 5.09 11.17
N ILE A 92 2.32 5.24 11.66
CA ILE A 92 2.67 6.24 12.68
C ILE A 92 2.41 7.65 12.14
N ALA A 93 2.89 7.97 10.94
CA ALA A 93 2.69 9.28 10.32
C ALA A 93 1.20 9.60 10.11
N ARG A 94 0.39 8.62 9.68
CA ARG A 94 -1.07 8.78 9.56
C ARG A 94 -1.75 8.99 10.91
N GLY A 95 -1.27 8.33 11.96
CA GLY A 95 -1.75 8.52 13.33
C GLY A 95 -1.53 9.95 13.80
N ALA A 96 -0.29 10.44 13.71
CA ALA A 96 0.08 11.81 14.08
C ALA A 96 -0.73 12.87 13.29
N LEU A 97 -0.92 12.66 11.99
CA LEU A 97 -1.76 13.54 11.16
C LEU A 97 -3.22 13.55 11.63
N ALA A 98 -3.78 12.39 11.96
CA ALA A 98 -5.16 12.25 12.41
C ALA A 98 -5.36 12.93 13.77
N GLU A 99 -4.40 12.80 14.68
CA GLU A 99 -4.39 13.49 15.97
C GLU A 99 -4.33 15.02 15.79
N GLN A 100 -3.46 15.51 14.91
CA GLN A 100 -3.35 16.94 14.60
C GLN A 100 -4.65 17.50 14.01
N LEU A 101 -5.27 16.76 13.08
CA LEU A 101 -6.54 17.17 12.48
C LEU A 101 -7.67 17.21 13.52
N GLN A 102 -7.71 16.22 14.41
CA GLN A 102 -8.69 16.15 15.48
C GLN A 102 -8.53 17.33 16.45
N ALA A 103 -7.29 17.68 16.82
CA ALA A 103 -7.00 18.84 17.67
C ALA A 103 -7.51 20.15 17.06
N ARG A 104 -7.36 20.36 15.74
CA ARG A 104 -7.90 21.54 15.05
C ARG A 104 -9.43 21.55 15.03
N PHE A 105 -10.06 20.41 14.79
CA PHE A 105 -11.52 20.32 14.82
C PHE A 105 -12.09 20.64 16.20
N GLU A 106 -11.37 20.25 17.26
CA GLU A 106 -11.71 20.60 18.64
C GLU A 106 -11.49 22.09 18.93
N GLU A 107 -10.38 22.67 18.47
CA GLU A 107 -10.09 24.10 18.61
C GLU A 107 -11.16 24.98 17.93
N TRP A 108 -11.59 24.60 16.72
CA TRP A 108 -12.67 25.26 15.99
C TRP A 108 -14.05 24.95 16.55
N LYS A 109 -14.15 24.05 17.55
CA LYS A 109 -15.42 23.62 18.16
C LYS A 109 -16.41 23.12 17.12
N LEU A 110 -15.92 22.30 16.20
CA LEU A 110 -16.76 21.64 15.21
C LEU A 110 -17.64 20.58 15.90
N THR A 111 -18.90 20.52 15.49
CA THR A 111 -19.76 19.38 15.81
C THR A 111 -19.29 18.14 15.07
N ALA A 112 -19.66 16.94 15.54
CA ALA A 112 -19.34 15.69 14.83
C ALA A 112 -19.75 15.75 13.34
N ALA A 113 -20.90 16.35 13.05
CA ALA A 113 -21.37 16.48 11.69
C ALA A 113 -20.58 17.49 10.85
N GLU A 114 -20.02 18.54 11.45
CA GLU A 114 -19.14 19.48 10.76
C GLU A 114 -17.75 18.88 10.54
N SER A 115 -17.20 18.17 11.52
CA SER A 115 -15.91 17.47 11.41
C SER A 115 -15.91 16.49 10.24
N ASP A 116 -16.99 15.73 10.04
CA ASP A 116 -17.15 14.84 8.88
C ASP A 116 -17.06 15.60 7.55
N VAL A 117 -17.74 16.75 7.45
CA VAL A 117 -17.76 17.57 6.23
C VAL A 117 -16.41 18.23 6.00
N ALA A 118 -15.78 18.76 7.05
CA ALA A 118 -14.45 19.34 6.99
C ALA A 118 -13.43 18.29 6.51
N LEU A 119 -13.46 17.09 7.08
CA LEU A 119 -12.59 15.98 6.68
C LEU A 119 -12.78 15.59 5.20
N LEU A 120 -14.02 15.47 4.74
CA LEU A 120 -14.29 15.15 3.33
C LEU A 120 -13.89 16.29 2.39
N SER A 121 -14.09 17.54 2.80
CA SER A 121 -13.67 18.72 2.05
C SER A 121 -12.14 18.79 1.90
N LEU A 122 -11.40 18.51 2.99
CA LEU A 122 -9.95 18.41 2.99
C LEU A 122 -9.44 17.24 2.12
N LYS A 123 -10.19 16.13 2.07
CA LYS A 123 -9.89 14.97 1.20
C LYS A 123 -10.10 15.21 -0.30
N GLY A 124 -10.59 16.38 -0.71
CA GLY A 124 -10.79 16.67 -2.13
C GLY A 124 -12.23 16.49 -2.63
N PHE A 125 -13.17 15.99 -1.82
CA PHE A 125 -14.56 15.80 -2.25
C PHE A 125 -15.30 17.12 -2.50
N GLU A 126 -16.12 17.14 -3.55
CA GLU A 126 -17.03 18.25 -3.83
C GLU A 126 -18.32 18.16 -3.02
N THR A 127 -19.03 19.28 -2.86
CA THR A 127 -20.30 19.37 -2.11
C THR A 127 -21.31 18.29 -2.52
N ALA A 128 -21.43 18.00 -3.82
CA ALA A 128 -22.32 16.97 -4.34
C ALA A 128 -21.88 15.55 -3.94
N GLU A 129 -20.57 15.29 -3.87
CA GLU A 129 -20.02 14.02 -3.39
C GLU A 129 -20.21 13.86 -1.89
N ILE A 130 -19.96 14.92 -1.11
CA ILE A 130 -20.16 14.93 0.35
C ILE A 130 -21.64 14.69 0.67
N SER A 131 -22.55 15.35 -0.06
CA SER A 131 -24.00 15.14 0.02
C SER A 131 -24.37 13.66 -0.15
N ARG A 132 -23.82 12.99 -1.19
CA ARG A 132 -24.04 11.56 -1.43
C ARG A 132 -23.43 10.67 -0.36
N LEU A 133 -22.20 10.96 0.07
CA LEU A 133 -21.49 10.17 1.08
C LEU A 133 -22.14 10.24 2.46
N ARG A 134 -22.68 11.41 2.82
CA ARG A 134 -23.32 11.66 4.11
C ARG A 134 -24.84 11.48 4.08
N ASN A 135 -25.41 11.21 2.91
CA ASN A 135 -26.86 11.08 2.69
C ASN A 135 -27.66 12.30 3.22
N VAL A 136 -27.19 13.51 2.89
CA VAL A 136 -27.82 14.78 3.27
C VAL A 136 -27.97 15.69 2.06
N ALA A 137 -28.87 16.68 2.11
CA ALA A 137 -29.04 17.61 1.00
C ALA A 137 -27.79 18.47 0.78
N GLU A 138 -27.49 18.84 -0.48
CA GLU A 138 -26.36 19.74 -0.79
C GLU A 138 -26.45 21.08 -0.07
N GLY A 139 -27.67 21.61 0.12
CA GLY A 139 -27.88 22.84 0.89
C GLY A 139 -27.40 22.72 2.34
N THR A 140 -27.60 21.57 2.98
CA THR A 140 -27.10 21.27 4.32
C THR A 140 -25.57 21.24 4.35
N VAL A 141 -24.94 20.61 3.35
CA VAL A 141 -23.48 20.59 3.23
C VAL A 141 -22.92 22.01 3.06
N ARG A 142 -23.54 22.84 2.21
CA ARG A 142 -23.11 24.24 2.02
C ARG A 142 -23.24 25.05 3.30
N ALA A 143 -24.34 24.91 4.03
CA ALA A 143 -24.53 25.59 5.32
C ALA A 143 -23.48 25.15 6.35
N GLN A 144 -23.18 23.85 6.42
CA GLN A 144 -22.12 23.31 7.28
C GLN A 144 -20.74 23.84 6.88
N LEU A 145 -20.40 23.88 5.58
CA LEU A 145 -19.14 24.45 5.11
C LEU A 145 -19.00 25.93 5.47
N THR A 146 -20.05 26.73 5.33
CA THR A 146 -20.04 28.12 5.76
C THR A 146 -19.81 28.26 7.26
N SER A 147 -20.47 27.43 8.09
CA SER A 147 -20.25 27.38 9.53
C SER A 147 -18.80 27.01 9.87
N ILE A 148 -18.25 25.99 9.20
CA ILE A 148 -16.85 25.54 9.37
C ILE A 148 -15.89 26.69 9.06
N TYR A 149 -16.06 27.38 7.93
CA TYR A 149 -15.19 28.49 7.54
C TYR A 149 -15.22 29.63 8.58
N ALA A 150 -16.42 29.98 9.06
CA ALA A 150 -16.56 30.98 10.11
C ALA A 150 -15.86 30.57 11.42
N LYS A 151 -15.94 29.29 11.80
CA LYS A 151 -15.32 28.73 13.01
C LYS A 151 -13.81 28.61 12.91
N SER A 152 -13.28 28.28 11.73
CA SER A 152 -11.84 28.17 11.50
C SER A 152 -11.17 29.50 11.16
N GLY A 153 -11.95 30.59 11.01
CA GLY A 153 -11.42 31.92 10.69
C GLY A 153 -11.01 32.09 9.22
N VAL A 154 -11.45 31.21 8.32
CA VAL A 154 -11.16 31.27 6.89
C VAL A 154 -12.42 31.63 6.09
N SER A 155 -12.25 32.02 4.83
CA SER A 155 -13.38 32.38 3.95
C SER A 155 -13.66 31.34 2.85
N SER A 156 -12.81 30.32 2.73
CA SER A 156 -12.89 29.36 1.63
C SER A 156 -12.26 28.01 1.95
N ARG A 157 -12.59 27.04 1.11
CA ARG A 157 -11.97 25.71 1.10
C ARG A 157 -10.44 25.76 0.96
N HIS A 158 -9.94 26.64 0.10
CA HIS A 158 -8.51 26.83 -0.09
C HIS A 158 -7.85 27.37 1.18
N GLY A 159 -8.51 28.28 1.89
CA GLY A 159 -8.03 28.77 3.18
C GLY A 159 -7.93 27.67 4.23
N LEU A 160 -8.95 26.81 4.32
CA LEU A 160 -8.94 25.65 5.23
C LEU A 160 -7.80 24.67 4.90
N LEU A 161 -7.57 24.39 3.62
CA LEU A 161 -6.47 23.55 3.15
C LEU A 161 -5.10 24.18 3.45
N SER A 162 -4.94 25.48 3.20
CA SER A 162 -3.70 26.21 3.47
C SER A 162 -3.33 26.11 4.95
N GLN A 163 -4.28 26.45 5.83
CA GLN A 163 -4.05 26.39 7.28
C GLN A 163 -3.64 24.99 7.73
N PHE A 164 -4.27 23.95 7.19
CA PHE A 164 -3.89 22.56 7.48
C PHE A 164 -2.49 22.20 6.94
N PHE A 165 -2.10 22.68 5.77
CA PHE A 165 -0.76 22.43 5.23
C PHE A 165 0.33 23.18 5.97
N ASP A 166 0.07 24.42 6.39
CA ASP A 166 0.98 25.21 7.21
C ASP A 166 1.28 24.46 8.52
N ASP A 167 0.23 23.94 9.17
CA ASP A 167 0.37 23.11 10.38
C ASP A 167 1.17 21.82 10.15
N LEU A 168 0.99 21.19 8.98
CA LEU A 168 1.70 19.96 8.64
C LEU A 168 3.20 20.21 8.41
N ILE A 169 3.55 21.37 7.87
CA ILE A 169 4.93 21.79 7.66
C ILE A 169 5.58 22.11 9.01
N GLU A 170 4.89 22.86 9.88
CA GLU A 170 5.37 23.16 11.23
C GLU A 170 5.60 21.89 12.07
N LEU A 171 4.73 20.88 11.94
CA LEU A 171 4.92 19.57 12.61
C LEU A 171 6.18 18.83 12.12
N GLY A 172 6.58 19.01 10.85
CA GLY A 172 7.75 18.37 10.27
C GLY A 172 9.09 19.00 10.69
N ASP A 173 9.06 20.23 11.20
CA ASP A 173 10.22 21.00 11.63
C ASP A 173 10.53 20.85 13.14
N ALA A 174 9.68 20.12 13.89
CA ALA A 174 9.78 19.89 15.34
C ALA A 174 10.40 18.53 15.70
#